data_AF-D2V988-F1
#
_entry.id   AF-D2V988-F1
#
_cell.length_a   1.000
_cell.length_b   1.000
_cell.length_c   1.000
_cell.angle_alpha   90.00
_cell.angle_beta   90.00
_cell.angle_gamma   90.00
#
_symmetry.space_group_name_H-M   'P 1'
#
loop_
_entity.id
_entity.type
_entity.pdbx_description
1 polymer ?
#
loop_
_entity_poly.entity_id
_entity_poly.type
_entity_poly.pdbx_seq_one_letter_code
_entity_poly.pdbx_strand_id
1 'polypeptide(L)'
;MANINMSNVVDELTKVAQHKLETLPVSKDIPRLARKFTLFRFNSQQMTERNFTADKAKDKINIVLFELMGALLGEMGLEQVSATQDIFDSEVNTNIPTTFDKYLLKYYGENHPIIKLLKCCNQSPVIAVLFHVRECLKAHGIEFKDCRGMWFLDFHTGKDNKTPVITQRRIEQVYSISEDKSSLICKYKFEWEISIQFESVNCNHITKISLVLKNLDYDGYACSDKEKQESEQVFNKAFSNTVVEGLKITVTGD
;
A
#
# COMPACT_ATOMS: atom_id res chain seq x y z
N MET A 1 9.52 -1.32 26.90
CA MET A 1 9.35 -0.68 25.58
C MET A 1 8.83 -1.74 24.62
N ALA A 2 7.63 -1.53 24.09
CA ALA A 2 6.92 -2.49 23.25
C ALA A 2 7.29 -2.34 21.77
N ASN A 3 7.20 -3.44 21.03
CA ASN A 3 7.29 -3.44 19.56
C ASN A 3 5.87 -3.36 18.98
N ILE A 4 5.77 -3.08 17.68
CA ILE A 4 4.50 -3.18 16.96
C ILE A 4 4.02 -4.64 17.02
N ASN A 5 2.78 -4.85 17.48
CA ASN A 5 2.21 -6.18 17.61
C ASN A 5 1.77 -6.71 16.24
N MET A 6 2.66 -7.47 15.59
CA MET A 6 2.37 -8.06 14.28
C MET A 6 1.27 -9.11 14.29
N SER A 7 0.96 -9.75 15.42
CA SER A 7 -0.17 -10.68 15.49
C SER A 7 -1.47 -9.95 15.20
N ASN A 8 -1.68 -8.80 15.83
CA ASN A 8 -2.89 -7.99 15.61
C ASN A 8 -2.93 -7.43 14.18
N VAL A 9 -1.78 -7.00 13.64
CA VAL A 9 -1.68 -6.56 12.24
C VAL A 9 -2.10 -7.68 11.28
N VAL A 10 -1.62 -8.91 11.51
CA VAL A 10 -1.96 -10.10 10.72
C VAL A 10 -3.46 -10.41 10.82
N ASP A 11 -4.05 -10.32 12.01
CA ASP A 11 -5.48 -10.56 12.21
C ASP A 11 -6.35 -9.54 11.47
N GLU A 12 -6.01 -8.25 11.51
CA GLU A 12 -6.72 -7.21 10.77
C GLU A 12 -6.54 -7.35 9.26
N LEU A 13 -5.32 -7.65 8.79
CA LEU A 13 -5.06 -7.91 7.37
C LEU A 13 -5.77 -9.18 6.87
N THR A 14 -5.96 -10.17 7.73
CA THR A 14 -6.77 -11.36 7.43
C THR A 14 -8.21 -10.98 7.13
N LYS A 15 -8.82 -10.10 7.95
CA LYS A 15 -10.17 -9.59 7.69
C LYS A 15 -10.24 -8.86 6.36
N VAL A 16 -9.28 -7.96 6.08
CA VAL A 16 -9.23 -7.22 4.81
C VAL A 16 -9.12 -8.18 3.61
N ALA A 17 -8.29 -9.22 3.70
CA ALA A 17 -8.12 -10.20 2.63
C ALA A 17 -9.41 -11.00 2.33
N GLN A 18 -10.28 -11.16 3.31
CA GLN A 18 -11.52 -11.94 3.22
C GLN A 18 -12.75 -11.09 2.87
N HIS A 19 -12.65 -9.76 2.92
CA HIS A 19 -13.76 -8.86 2.56
C HIS A 19 -14.10 -8.91 1.06
N LYS A 20 -15.37 -8.77 0.69
CA LYS A 20 -15.76 -8.61 -0.73
C LYS A 20 -15.19 -7.35 -1.33
N LEU A 21 -14.89 -7.36 -2.63
CA LEU A 21 -14.39 -6.20 -3.36
C LEU A 21 -15.23 -4.93 -3.08
N GLU A 22 -16.55 -5.03 -3.19
CA GLU A 22 -17.50 -3.92 -3.04
C GLU A 22 -17.53 -3.30 -1.64
N THR A 23 -17.07 -4.04 -0.62
CA THR A 23 -17.00 -3.55 0.76
C THR A 23 -15.69 -2.81 1.06
N LEU A 24 -14.73 -2.89 0.15
CA LEU A 24 -13.45 -2.23 0.25
C LEU A 24 -13.42 -0.97 -0.62
N PRO A 25 -12.66 0.06 -0.25
CA PRO A 25 -12.57 1.30 -1.01
C PRO A 25 -11.70 1.16 -2.27
N VAL A 26 -11.62 -0.04 -2.89
CA VAL A 26 -10.79 -0.29 -4.09
C VAL A 26 -11.15 0.68 -5.20
N SER A 27 -12.44 0.83 -5.52
CA SER A 27 -12.84 1.74 -6.59
C SER A 27 -12.80 3.23 -6.28
N LYS A 28 -12.51 3.59 -5.04
CA LYS A 28 -12.21 4.97 -4.65
C LYS A 28 -10.71 5.24 -4.65
N ASP A 29 -9.93 4.30 -4.12
CA ASP A 29 -8.50 4.47 -3.90
C ASP A 29 -7.69 4.19 -5.15
N ILE A 30 -7.98 3.12 -5.91
CA ILE A 30 -7.18 2.78 -7.10
C ILE A 30 -7.18 3.92 -8.13
N PRO A 31 -8.32 4.53 -8.52
CA PRO A 31 -8.30 5.71 -9.38
C PRO A 31 -7.49 6.88 -8.82
N ARG A 32 -7.52 7.11 -7.51
CA ARG A 32 -6.76 8.19 -6.86
C ARG A 32 -5.26 7.90 -6.84
N LEU A 33 -4.87 6.62 -6.75
CA LEU A 33 -3.49 6.16 -6.59
C LEU A 33 -2.87 5.69 -7.90
N ALA A 34 -3.63 5.53 -8.99
CA ALA A 34 -3.10 4.99 -10.23
C ALA A 34 -1.88 5.76 -10.74
N ARG A 35 -1.88 7.09 -10.56
CA ARG A 35 -0.73 7.96 -10.91
C ARG A 35 0.44 7.89 -9.92
N LYS A 36 0.26 7.27 -8.75
CA LYS A 36 1.28 7.04 -7.72
C LYS A 36 1.69 5.57 -7.63
N PHE A 37 1.21 4.79 -8.59
CA PHE A 37 1.57 3.39 -8.73
C PHE A 37 2.94 3.34 -9.39
N THR A 38 3.84 2.54 -8.83
CA THR A 38 5.10 2.21 -9.46
C THR A 38 5.17 0.71 -9.63
N LEU A 39 5.41 0.28 -10.86
CA LEU A 39 5.53 -1.12 -11.20
C LEU A 39 7.02 -1.45 -11.36
N PHE A 40 7.55 -2.29 -10.49
CA PHE A 40 8.91 -2.79 -10.59
C PHE A 40 8.88 -4.19 -11.20
N ARG A 41 9.49 -4.33 -12.38
CA ARG A 41 9.73 -5.63 -12.97
C ARG A 41 11.16 -6.04 -12.62
N PHE A 42 11.29 -7.15 -11.90
CA PHE A 42 12.57 -7.80 -11.73
C PHE A 42 12.82 -8.70 -12.94
N ASN A 43 13.82 -8.34 -13.76
CA ASN A 43 14.39 -9.28 -14.72
C ASN A 43 15.71 -9.83 -14.14
N SER A 44 16.20 -10.95 -14.67
CA SER A 44 17.34 -11.70 -14.12
C SER A 44 18.65 -10.89 -13.93
N GLN A 45 18.73 -9.63 -14.37
CA GLN A 45 19.93 -8.80 -14.24
C GLN A 45 19.66 -7.34 -13.84
N GLN A 46 18.43 -6.81 -13.94
CA GLN A 46 18.09 -5.42 -13.64
C GLN A 46 16.63 -5.26 -13.18
N MET A 47 16.42 -4.36 -12.22
CA MET A 47 15.08 -3.88 -11.83
C MET A 47 14.67 -2.74 -12.76
N THR A 48 13.63 -2.95 -13.57
CA THR A 48 13.08 -1.91 -14.44
C THR A 48 11.84 -1.30 -13.78
N GLU A 49 11.80 0.02 -13.71
CA GLU A 49 10.72 0.79 -13.10
C GLU A 49 9.78 1.35 -14.18
N ARG A 50 8.48 1.07 -14.08
CA ARG A 50 7.43 1.70 -14.88
C ARG A 50 6.60 2.59 -13.97
N ASN A 51 6.83 3.89 -14.13
CA ASN A 51 6.07 4.93 -13.44
C ASN A 51 4.84 5.35 -14.24
N PHE A 52 3.74 5.55 -13.53
CA PHE A 52 2.49 6.08 -14.09
C PHE A 52 2.33 7.60 -13.82
N THR A 53 3.38 8.26 -13.30
CA THR A 53 3.39 9.64 -12.77
C THR A 53 3.60 10.74 -13.83
N ALA A 54 4.59 10.60 -14.72
CA ALA A 54 5.24 11.77 -15.36
C ALA A 54 4.64 12.22 -16.71
N ASP A 55 4.41 11.32 -17.67
CA ASP A 55 3.92 11.73 -19.00
C ASP A 55 2.39 11.80 -19.10
N LYS A 56 1.69 11.17 -18.15
CA LYS A 56 0.24 10.93 -18.21
C LYS A 56 -0.61 11.86 -17.34
N ALA A 57 -0.01 12.90 -16.79
CA ALA A 57 -0.75 13.91 -16.01
C ALA A 57 -1.86 14.58 -16.84
N LYS A 58 -1.66 14.67 -18.17
CA LYS A 58 -2.63 15.16 -19.16
C LYS A 58 -3.65 14.11 -19.62
N ASP A 59 -3.35 12.82 -19.43
CA ASP A 59 -4.22 11.74 -19.89
C ASP A 59 -5.42 11.58 -18.96
N LYS A 60 -6.55 11.19 -19.56
CA LYS A 60 -7.74 10.80 -18.80
C LYS A 60 -7.36 9.67 -17.85
N ILE A 61 -7.78 9.77 -16.58
CA ILE A 61 -7.47 8.78 -15.55
C ILE A 61 -7.87 7.35 -15.95
N ASN A 62 -8.90 7.20 -16.79
CA ASN A 62 -9.32 5.92 -17.33
C ASN A 62 -8.24 5.22 -18.17
N ILE A 63 -7.48 5.98 -18.97
CA ILE A 63 -6.37 5.42 -19.77
C ILE A 63 -5.31 4.87 -18.83
N VAL A 64 -4.91 5.66 -17.82
CA VAL A 64 -3.93 5.25 -16.82
C VAL A 64 -4.38 4.00 -16.06
N LEU A 65 -5.67 3.93 -15.70
CA LEU A 65 -6.25 2.77 -15.02
C LEU A 65 -6.26 1.52 -15.89
N PHE A 66 -6.69 1.63 -17.14
CA PHE A 66 -6.73 0.50 -18.06
C PHE A 66 -5.32 -0.03 -18.35
N GLU A 67 -4.35 0.85 -18.56
CA GLU A 67 -2.96 0.47 -18.75
C GLU A 67 -2.33 -0.13 -17.49
N LEU A 68 -2.67 0.37 -16.29
CA LEU A 68 -2.25 -0.22 -15.03
C LEU A 68 -2.78 -1.65 -14.90
N MET A 69 -4.06 -1.87 -15.19
CA MET A 69 -4.68 -3.20 -15.18
C MET A 69 -3.97 -4.15 -16.16
N GLY A 70 -3.74 -3.70 -17.40
CA GLY A 70 -3.02 -4.47 -18.41
C GLY A 70 -1.57 -4.78 -18.00
N ALA A 71 -0.89 -3.83 -17.38
CA ALA A 71 0.48 -4.02 -16.89
C ALA A 71 0.53 -5.05 -15.75
N LEU A 72 -0.36 -4.96 -14.77
CA LEU A 72 -0.45 -5.91 -13.66
C LEU A 72 -0.75 -7.32 -14.15
N LEU A 73 -1.71 -7.48 -15.06
CA LEU A 73 -2.02 -8.77 -15.68
C LEU A 73 -0.79 -9.32 -16.43
N GLY A 74 -0.10 -8.47 -17.19
CA GLY A 74 1.12 -8.84 -17.90
C GLY A 74 2.25 -9.30 -16.98
N GLU A 75 2.49 -8.62 -15.84
CA GLU A 75 3.48 -9.09 -14.85
C GLU A 75 3.08 -10.40 -14.18
N MET A 76 1.79 -10.63 -14.00
CA MET A 76 1.27 -11.87 -13.44
C MET A 76 1.22 -13.01 -14.46
N GLY A 77 1.55 -12.75 -15.74
CA GLY A 77 1.44 -13.72 -16.83
C GLY A 77 -0.02 -14.12 -17.13
N LEU A 78 -0.97 -13.24 -16.82
CA LEU A 78 -2.40 -13.46 -17.02
C LEU A 78 -2.85 -12.81 -18.32
N GLU A 79 -3.75 -13.49 -19.03
CA GLU A 79 -4.36 -12.93 -20.24
C GLU A 79 -5.31 -11.79 -19.88
N GLN A 80 -5.30 -10.73 -20.69
CA GLN A 80 -6.39 -9.77 -20.66
C GLN A 80 -7.65 -10.48 -21.14
N VAL A 81 -8.70 -10.41 -20.32
CA VAL A 81 -10.08 -10.65 -20.76
C VAL A 81 -10.42 -9.70 -21.91
N SER A 82 -11.48 -9.98 -22.66
CA SER A 82 -11.93 -9.29 -23.90
C SER A 82 -12.27 -7.78 -23.75
N ALA A 83 -11.84 -7.17 -22.65
CA ALA A 83 -11.91 -5.77 -22.33
C ALA A 83 -10.99 -4.93 -23.23
N THR A 84 -11.59 -3.99 -23.98
CA THR A 84 -10.86 -2.95 -24.71
C THR A 84 -10.91 -1.61 -23.94
N GLN A 85 -10.04 -0.66 -24.32
CA GLN A 85 -10.08 0.70 -23.78
C GLN A 85 -11.45 1.36 -24.01
N ASP A 86 -12.07 1.17 -25.19
CA ASP A 86 -13.38 1.74 -25.52
C ASP A 86 -14.48 1.22 -24.59
N ILE A 87 -14.46 -0.09 -24.28
CA ILE A 87 -15.38 -0.70 -23.33
C ILE A 87 -15.14 -0.09 -21.94
N PHE A 88 -13.88 0.03 -21.50
CA PHE A 88 -13.53 0.63 -20.22
C PHE A 88 -14.05 2.07 -20.11
N ASP A 89 -13.83 2.90 -21.12
CA ASP A 89 -14.27 4.29 -21.13
C ASP A 89 -15.80 4.44 -21.15
N SER A 90 -16.51 3.48 -21.75
CA SER A 90 -17.98 3.46 -21.75
C SER A 90 -18.59 3.02 -20.42
N GLU A 91 -17.91 2.16 -19.66
CA GLU A 91 -18.46 1.54 -18.45
C GLU A 91 -17.92 2.16 -17.15
N VAL A 92 -16.73 2.75 -17.15
CA VAL A 92 -16.06 3.27 -15.95
C VAL A 92 -16.11 4.79 -15.90
N ASN A 93 -16.85 5.30 -14.93
CA ASN A 93 -16.86 6.71 -14.57
C ASN A 93 -16.18 6.86 -13.20
N THR A 94 -14.96 7.38 -13.18
CA THR A 94 -14.16 7.56 -11.95
C THR A 94 -14.74 8.55 -10.95
N ASN A 95 -15.77 9.34 -11.32
CA ASN A 95 -16.54 10.15 -10.38
C ASN A 95 -17.63 9.35 -9.64
N ILE A 96 -17.95 8.15 -10.11
CA ILE A 96 -18.92 7.22 -9.52
C ILE A 96 -18.18 5.91 -9.18
N PRO A 97 -17.63 5.78 -7.95
CA PRO A 97 -16.75 4.66 -7.58
C PRO A 97 -17.31 3.28 -7.95
N THR A 98 -18.60 3.04 -7.72
CA THR A 98 -19.24 1.73 -7.99
C THR A 98 -19.15 1.26 -9.44
N THR A 99 -18.90 2.15 -10.40
CA THR A 99 -18.77 1.77 -11.82
C THR A 99 -17.52 0.94 -12.08
N PHE A 100 -16.40 1.25 -11.39
CA PHE A 100 -15.18 0.47 -11.53
C PHE A 100 -15.31 -0.90 -10.86
N ASP A 101 -15.97 -1.01 -9.70
CA ASP A 101 -16.27 -2.31 -9.09
C ASP A 101 -17.13 -3.17 -10.01
N LYS A 102 -18.20 -2.60 -10.56
CA LYS A 102 -19.09 -3.31 -11.52
C LYS A 102 -18.32 -3.80 -12.74
N TYR A 103 -17.45 -2.97 -13.31
CA TYR A 103 -16.60 -3.34 -14.42
C TYR A 103 -15.67 -4.51 -14.05
N LEU A 104 -14.98 -4.40 -12.90
CA LEU A 104 -14.08 -5.43 -12.39
C LEU A 104 -14.79 -6.78 -12.21
N LEU A 105 -15.97 -6.77 -11.57
CA LEU A 105 -16.75 -7.97 -11.33
C LEU A 105 -17.33 -8.57 -12.62
N LYS A 106 -17.76 -7.73 -13.56
CA LYS A 106 -18.33 -8.18 -14.83
C LYS A 106 -17.29 -8.89 -15.71
N TYR A 107 -16.08 -8.34 -15.80
CA TYR A 107 -15.06 -8.84 -16.74
C TYR A 107 -14.09 -9.85 -16.13
N TYR A 108 -13.78 -9.73 -14.84
CA TYR A 108 -12.82 -10.63 -14.18
C TYR A 108 -13.51 -11.59 -13.21
N GLY A 109 -14.56 -11.14 -12.51
CA GLY A 109 -15.21 -11.90 -11.45
C GLY A 109 -14.45 -11.84 -10.12
N GLU A 110 -15.17 -12.01 -9.01
CA GLU A 110 -14.66 -11.81 -7.63
C GLU A 110 -13.41 -12.63 -7.32
N ASN A 111 -13.32 -13.85 -7.86
CA ASN A 111 -12.23 -14.79 -7.55
C ASN A 111 -10.99 -14.66 -8.46
N HIS A 112 -11.01 -13.73 -9.42
CA HIS A 112 -9.89 -13.54 -10.32
C HIS A 112 -8.65 -13.02 -9.58
N PRO A 113 -7.42 -13.45 -9.94
CA PRO A 113 -6.22 -13.03 -9.22
C PRO A 113 -6.02 -11.52 -9.16
N ILE A 114 -6.37 -10.79 -10.23
CA ILE A 114 -6.28 -9.32 -10.23
C ILE A 114 -7.19 -8.67 -9.17
N ILE A 115 -8.38 -9.22 -8.93
CA ILE A 115 -9.30 -8.71 -7.91
C ILE A 115 -8.72 -8.96 -6.52
N LYS A 116 -8.23 -10.18 -6.27
CA LYS A 116 -7.55 -10.56 -5.03
C LYS A 116 -6.34 -9.66 -4.75
N LEU A 117 -5.56 -9.33 -5.78
CA LEU A 117 -4.44 -8.39 -5.69
C LEU A 117 -4.93 -6.97 -5.33
N LEU A 118 -5.89 -6.43 -6.07
CA LEU A 118 -6.39 -5.06 -5.88
C LEU A 118 -7.04 -4.81 -4.51
N LYS A 119 -7.62 -5.85 -3.90
CA LYS A 119 -8.11 -5.79 -2.52
C LYS A 119 -7.01 -5.50 -1.49
N CYS A 120 -5.75 -5.76 -1.82
CA CYS A 120 -4.60 -5.42 -1.00
C CYS A 120 -3.95 -4.08 -1.40
N CYS A 121 -4.49 -3.39 -2.41
CA CYS A 121 -3.95 -2.15 -3.01
C CYS A 121 -4.75 -0.89 -2.62
N ASN A 122 -5.63 -0.96 -1.62
CA ASN A 122 -6.40 0.17 -1.12
C ASN A 122 -5.94 0.57 0.29
N GLN A 123 -6.66 1.51 0.93
CA GLN A 123 -6.23 2.06 2.22
C GLN A 123 -6.46 1.12 3.40
N SER A 124 -7.27 0.07 3.26
CA SER A 124 -7.65 -0.81 4.39
C SER A 124 -6.42 -1.52 4.99
N PRO A 125 -5.50 -2.12 4.20
CA PRO A 125 -4.24 -2.62 4.73
C PRO A 125 -3.39 -1.57 5.45
N VAL A 126 -3.34 -0.35 4.90
CA VAL A 126 -2.58 0.76 5.51
C VAL A 126 -3.17 1.13 6.86
N ILE A 127 -4.49 1.23 6.97
CA ILE A 127 -5.19 1.58 8.21
C ILE A 127 -4.98 0.49 9.27
N ALA A 128 -5.07 -0.78 8.88
CA ALA A 128 -4.82 -1.92 9.77
C ALA A 128 -3.42 -1.84 10.43
N VAL A 129 -2.40 -1.45 9.65
CA VAL A 129 -1.03 -1.27 10.17
C VAL A 129 -0.90 0.03 10.98
N LEU A 130 -1.41 1.13 10.43
CA LEU A 130 -1.24 2.49 10.97
C LEU A 130 -1.76 2.61 12.40
N PHE A 131 -2.86 1.92 12.71
CA PHE A 131 -3.41 1.90 14.06
C PHE A 131 -2.39 1.37 15.08
N HIS A 132 -1.75 0.23 14.80
CA HIS A 132 -0.77 -0.37 15.70
C HIS A 132 0.57 0.36 15.73
N VAL A 133 1.00 0.95 14.61
CA VAL A 133 2.14 1.88 14.58
C VAL A 133 1.86 3.07 15.51
N ARG A 134 0.65 3.64 15.44
CA ARG A 134 0.26 4.78 16.27
C ARG A 134 0.21 4.43 17.75
N GLU A 135 -0.40 3.31 18.12
CA GLU A 135 -0.43 2.84 19.51
C GLU A 135 0.98 2.65 20.07
N CYS A 136 1.85 1.98 19.32
CA CYS A 136 3.23 1.70 19.73
C CYS A 136 4.04 2.99 19.93
N LEU A 137 4.00 3.92 18.97
CA LEU A 137 4.76 5.17 19.05
C LEU A 137 4.20 6.12 20.10
N LYS A 138 2.87 6.19 20.26
CA LYS A 138 2.22 6.99 21.31
C LYS A 138 2.60 6.53 22.72
N ALA A 139 2.78 5.23 22.94
CA ALA A 139 3.27 4.69 24.21
C ALA A 139 4.69 5.16 24.57
N HIS A 140 5.43 5.71 23.59
CA HIS A 140 6.74 6.31 23.76
C HIS A 140 6.71 7.85 23.62
N GLY A 141 5.52 8.47 23.68
CA GLY A 141 5.36 9.92 23.61
C GLY A 141 5.52 10.52 22.22
N ILE A 142 5.56 9.71 21.17
CA ILE A 142 5.68 10.17 19.78
C ILE A 142 4.28 10.26 19.16
N GLU A 143 3.85 11.47 18.86
CA GLU A 143 2.62 11.73 18.10
C GLU A 143 2.96 12.11 16.66
N PHE A 144 2.13 11.65 15.72
CA PHE A 144 2.33 11.92 14.31
C PHE A 144 1.00 11.99 13.54
N LYS A 145 1.06 12.62 12.38
CA LYS A 145 -0.06 12.80 11.46
C LYS A 145 0.33 12.51 10.02
N ASP A 146 -0.69 12.26 9.21
CA ASP A 146 -0.56 12.04 7.76
C ASP A 146 0.08 13.24 7.06
N CYS A 147 1.10 12.97 6.24
CA CYS A 147 1.58 13.92 5.26
C CYS A 147 0.74 13.80 3.99
N ARG A 148 -0.13 14.79 3.73
CA ARG A 148 -1.06 14.76 2.59
C ARG A 148 -0.35 14.40 1.29
N GLY A 149 -0.86 13.39 0.61
CA GLY A 149 -0.39 12.99 -0.70
C GLY A 149 0.83 12.08 -0.71
N MET A 150 1.36 11.67 0.44
CA MET A 150 2.55 10.81 0.53
C MET A 150 2.19 9.34 0.76
N TRP A 151 1.44 8.79 -0.19
CA TRP A 151 1.11 7.36 -0.24
C TRP A 151 1.48 6.84 -1.61
N PHE A 152 2.36 5.83 -1.61
CA PHE A 152 2.88 5.16 -2.80
C PHE A 152 2.48 3.70 -2.76
N LEU A 153 2.26 3.14 -3.94
CA LEU A 153 1.86 1.76 -4.11
C LEU A 153 2.78 1.13 -5.14
N ASP A 154 3.53 0.14 -4.69
CA ASP A 154 4.54 -0.53 -5.47
C ASP A 154 4.10 -1.98 -5.70
N PHE A 155 4.17 -2.45 -6.94
CA PHE A 155 4.03 -3.87 -7.27
C PHE A 155 5.37 -4.38 -7.76
N HIS A 156 5.75 -5.57 -7.30
CA HIS A 156 6.87 -6.30 -7.86
C HIS A 156 6.64 -7.80 -7.77
N THR A 157 7.43 -8.56 -8.51
CA THR A 157 7.56 -10.00 -8.29
C THR A 157 8.65 -10.26 -7.25
N GLY A 158 8.53 -11.35 -6.49
CA GLY A 158 9.56 -11.79 -5.57
C GLY A 158 10.82 -12.24 -6.32
N LYS A 159 11.86 -12.66 -5.57
CA LYS A 159 13.14 -13.11 -6.16
C LYS A 159 13.00 -14.30 -7.11
N ASP A 160 11.88 -15.01 -7.05
CA ASP A 160 11.54 -16.12 -7.94
C ASP A 160 10.87 -15.67 -9.26
N ASN A 161 10.70 -14.35 -9.45
CA ASN A 161 10.00 -13.72 -10.57
C ASN A 161 8.55 -14.19 -10.77
N LYS A 162 7.94 -14.80 -9.74
CA LYS A 162 6.62 -15.44 -9.84
C LYS A 162 5.68 -15.05 -8.73
N THR A 163 6.19 -14.75 -7.54
CA THR A 163 5.36 -14.40 -6.39
C THR A 163 4.99 -12.93 -6.45
N PRO A 164 3.69 -12.57 -6.58
CA PRO A 164 3.28 -11.17 -6.50
C PRO A 164 3.58 -10.61 -5.12
N VAL A 165 4.06 -9.37 -5.07
CA VAL A 165 4.28 -8.61 -3.85
C VAL A 165 3.71 -7.21 -4.02
N ILE A 166 2.85 -6.82 -3.08
CA ILE A 166 2.34 -5.47 -2.96
C ILE A 166 3.06 -4.79 -1.82
N THR A 167 3.69 -3.65 -2.10
CA THR A 167 4.31 -2.81 -1.08
C THR A 167 3.60 -1.47 -1.05
N GLN A 168 3.16 -1.04 0.12
CA GLN A 168 2.57 0.29 0.32
C GLN A 168 3.50 1.12 1.20
N ARG A 169 3.91 2.28 0.71
CA ARG A 169 4.79 3.21 1.44
C ARG A 169 4.05 4.47 1.85
N ARG A 170 4.38 4.96 3.04
CA ARG A 170 3.71 6.09 3.69
C ARG A 170 4.74 6.98 4.36
N ILE A 171 4.62 8.28 4.15
CA ILE A 171 5.41 9.28 4.87
C ILE A 171 4.50 10.01 5.85
N GLU A 172 4.91 10.02 7.11
CA GLU A 172 4.19 10.60 8.23
C GLU A 172 5.02 11.74 8.84
N GLN A 173 4.36 12.67 9.52
CA GLN A 173 4.98 13.83 10.17
C GLN A 173 4.85 13.69 11.68
N VAL A 174 5.98 13.60 12.39
CA VAL A 174 6.00 13.75 13.84
C VAL A 174 5.80 15.22 14.19
N TYR A 175 4.93 15.48 15.14
CA TYR A 175 4.64 16.84 15.58
C TYR A 175 4.69 16.97 17.09
N SER A 176 4.97 18.19 17.54
CA SER A 176 4.70 18.63 18.90
C SER A 176 3.70 19.77 18.88
N ILE A 177 3.02 19.98 20.01
CA ILE A 177 2.17 21.16 20.21
C ILE A 177 3.07 22.29 20.75
N SER A 178 2.92 23.51 20.25
CA SER A 178 3.63 24.68 20.77
C SER A 178 3.31 24.94 22.24
N GLU A 179 4.17 25.67 22.96
CA GLU A 179 3.99 25.93 24.41
C GLU A 179 2.65 26.61 24.72
N ASP A 180 2.22 27.52 23.85
CA ASP A 180 0.94 28.23 23.92
C ASP A 180 -0.27 27.40 23.42
N LYS A 181 -0.03 26.15 22.99
CA LYS A 181 -1.01 25.22 22.42
C LYS A 181 -1.74 25.71 21.18
N SER A 182 -1.24 26.75 20.51
CA SER A 182 -1.89 27.35 19.35
C SER A 182 -1.53 26.67 18.02
N SER A 183 -0.42 25.94 17.96
CA SER A 183 0.12 25.43 16.70
C SER A 183 0.77 24.05 16.82
N LEU A 184 0.79 23.33 15.69
CA LEU A 184 1.53 22.08 15.53
C LEU A 184 2.88 22.38 14.88
N ILE A 185 3.96 22.02 15.56
CA ILE A 185 5.33 22.17 15.09
C ILE A 185 5.77 20.83 14.51
N CYS A 186 6.13 20.80 13.22
CA CYS A 186 6.67 19.61 12.59
C CYS A 186 8.10 19.37 13.08
N LYS A 187 8.34 18.21 13.69
CA LYS A 187 9.63 17.87 14.30
C LYS A 187 10.54 17.13 13.34
N TYR A 188 10.00 16.22 12.56
CA TYR A 188 10.67 15.45 11.52
C TYR A 188 9.63 14.60 10.78
N LYS A 189 10.06 13.96 9.71
CA LYS A 189 9.26 12.98 8.97
C LYS A 189 9.81 11.58 9.16
N PHE A 190 8.95 10.59 8.98
CA PHE A 190 9.40 9.22 8.85
C PHE A 190 8.64 8.50 7.74
N GLU A 191 9.31 7.57 7.09
CA GLU A 191 8.74 6.72 6.06
C GLU A 191 8.69 5.28 6.55
N TRP A 192 7.56 4.62 6.35
CA TRP A 192 7.39 3.20 6.62
C TRP A 192 6.72 2.50 5.43
N GLU A 193 6.98 1.20 5.31
CA GLU A 193 6.39 0.36 4.26
C GLU A 193 5.77 -0.91 4.83
N ILE A 194 4.64 -1.32 4.27
CA ILE A 194 4.04 -2.63 4.47
C ILE A 194 4.10 -3.42 3.16
N SER A 195 4.72 -4.59 3.19
CA SER A 195 4.78 -5.52 2.08
C SER A 195 3.94 -6.76 2.35
N ILE A 196 3.10 -7.14 1.38
CA ILE A 196 2.22 -8.30 1.39
C ILE A 196 2.66 -9.19 0.22
N GLN A 197 3.18 -10.37 0.53
CA GLN A 197 3.63 -11.34 -0.46
C GLN A 197 2.64 -12.51 -0.55
N PHE A 198 2.29 -12.86 -1.77
CA PHE A 198 1.40 -13.97 -2.09
C PHE A 198 2.20 -15.26 -2.36
N GLU A 199 1.52 -16.40 -2.22
CA GLU A 199 2.07 -17.71 -2.53
C GLU A 199 2.36 -17.90 -4.02
N SER A 200 1.50 -17.35 -4.89
CA SER A 200 1.58 -17.52 -6.33
C SER A 200 0.80 -16.43 -7.06
N VAL A 201 0.91 -16.41 -8.40
CA VAL A 201 0.15 -15.53 -9.29
C VAL A 201 -1.36 -15.64 -9.13
N ASN A 202 -1.89 -16.71 -8.53
CA ASN A 202 -3.33 -16.85 -8.27
C ASN A 202 -3.81 -15.97 -7.10
N CYS A 203 -2.89 -15.40 -6.31
CA CYS A 203 -3.18 -14.56 -5.15
C CYS A 203 -4.13 -15.20 -4.13
N ASN A 204 -4.20 -16.54 -4.06
CA ASN A 204 -5.12 -17.24 -3.16
C ASN A 204 -4.71 -17.11 -1.69
N HIS A 205 -3.40 -17.08 -1.42
CA HIS A 205 -2.86 -17.09 -0.06
C HIS A 205 -1.78 -16.02 0.09
N ILE A 206 -1.84 -15.26 1.19
CA ILE A 206 -0.74 -14.41 1.65
C ILE A 206 0.16 -15.27 2.54
N THR A 207 1.45 -15.29 2.22
CA THR A 207 2.46 -16.14 2.87
C THR A 207 3.42 -15.35 3.74
N LYS A 208 3.54 -14.05 3.48
CA LYS A 208 4.43 -13.17 4.23
C LYS A 208 3.89 -11.75 4.29
N ILE A 209 4.00 -11.16 5.48
CA ILE A 209 3.72 -9.76 5.76
C ILE A 209 4.96 -9.16 6.42
N SER A 210 5.42 -8.01 5.93
CA SER A 210 6.61 -7.32 6.42
C SER A 210 6.33 -5.85 6.60
N LEU A 211 6.54 -5.32 7.80
CA LEU A 211 6.45 -3.89 8.09
C LEU A 211 7.84 -3.35 8.39
N VAL A 212 8.30 -2.33 7.66
CA VAL A 212 9.69 -1.84 7.77
C VAL A 212 9.71 -0.32 7.87
N LEU A 213 10.57 0.19 8.75
CA LEU A 213 10.95 1.60 8.76
C LEU A 213 11.96 1.85 7.64
N LYS A 214 11.69 2.83 6.78
CA LYS A 214 12.53 3.14 5.62
C LYS A 214 13.44 4.33 5.85
N ASN A 215 12.91 5.39 6.43
CA ASN A 215 13.65 6.62 6.60
C ASN A 215 13.18 7.40 7.83
N LEU A 216 14.11 8.10 8.45
CA LEU A 216 13.87 9.15 9.44
C LEU A 216 14.51 10.43 8.89
N ASP A 217 13.68 11.39 8.50
CA ASP A 217 14.09 12.62 7.85
C ASP A 217 14.00 13.79 8.83
N TYR A 218 15.15 14.18 9.36
CA TYR A 218 15.32 15.34 10.23
C TYR A 218 15.75 16.61 9.49
N ASP A 219 15.96 16.54 8.17
CA ASP A 219 16.54 17.64 7.42
C ASP A 219 15.56 18.81 7.31
N GLY A 220 16.03 19.99 7.69
CA GLY A 220 15.21 21.21 7.68
C GLY A 220 14.20 21.31 8.83
N TYR A 221 14.25 20.44 9.84
CA TYR A 221 13.40 20.53 11.03
C TYR A 221 14.17 20.89 12.30
N ALA A 222 13.49 21.57 13.22
CA ALA A 222 14.04 21.94 14.53
C ALA A 222 13.95 20.76 15.51
N CYS A 223 14.86 19.79 15.35
CA CYS A 223 15.00 18.61 16.21
C CYS A 223 16.42 18.59 16.82
N SER A 224 16.51 18.51 18.15
CA SER A 224 17.82 18.45 18.83
C SER A 224 18.51 17.10 18.62
N ASP A 225 19.84 17.04 18.66
CA ASP A 225 20.56 15.77 18.43
C ASP A 225 20.22 14.70 19.48
N LYS A 226 19.88 15.12 20.71
CA LYS A 226 19.36 14.22 21.73
C LYS A 226 18.01 13.62 21.33
N GLU A 227 17.07 14.45 20.87
CA GLU A 227 15.74 14.01 20.41
C GLU A 227 15.85 13.10 19.17
N LYS A 228 16.79 13.37 18.26
CA LYS A 228 17.11 12.48 17.13
C LYS A 228 17.56 11.09 17.60
N GLN A 229 18.55 11.02 18.49
CA GLN A 229 19.06 9.75 19.00
C GLN A 229 17.99 8.95 19.77
N GLU A 230 17.20 9.62 20.61
CA GLU A 230 16.12 8.99 21.36
C GLU A 230 15.03 8.46 20.43
N SER A 231 14.61 9.24 19.44
CA SER A 231 13.61 8.82 18.46
C SER A 231 14.12 7.68 17.58
N GLU A 232 15.35 7.72 17.07
CA GLU A 232 15.96 6.62 16.32
C GLU A 232 15.92 5.30 17.10
N GLN A 233 16.28 5.32 18.39
CA GLN A 233 16.23 4.14 19.24
C GLN A 233 14.79 3.60 19.39
N VAL A 234 13.82 4.49 19.59
CA VAL A 234 12.40 4.12 19.70
C VAL A 234 11.89 3.52 18.39
N PHE A 235 12.15 4.16 17.26
CA PHE A 235 11.71 3.71 15.94
C PHE A 235 12.34 2.38 15.54
N ASN A 236 13.66 2.23 15.68
CA ASN A 236 14.37 0.99 15.39
C ASN A 236 13.83 -0.18 16.23
N LYS A 237 13.48 0.08 17.49
CA LYS A 237 12.87 -0.92 18.36
C LYS A 237 11.43 -1.22 17.96
N ALA A 238 10.61 -0.21 17.73
CA ALA A 238 9.20 -0.37 17.36
C ALA A 238 9.03 -1.21 16.09
N PHE A 239 9.89 -0.99 15.10
CA PHE A 239 9.93 -1.70 13.81
C PHE A 239 10.89 -2.91 13.80
N SER A 240 11.31 -3.40 14.97
CA SER A 240 12.11 -4.64 15.06
C SER A 240 11.20 -5.87 15.11
N ASN A 241 11.61 -6.95 14.43
CA ASN A 241 10.90 -8.23 14.36
C ASN A 241 9.48 -8.13 13.78
N THR A 242 9.29 -7.23 12.82
CA THR A 242 8.00 -6.93 12.18
C THR A 242 7.78 -7.68 10.87
N VAL A 243 8.43 -8.84 10.74
CA VAL A 243 8.30 -9.75 9.59
C VAL A 243 7.65 -11.04 10.06
N VAL A 244 6.55 -11.43 9.42
CA VAL A 244 5.85 -12.69 9.68
C VAL A 244 5.82 -13.50 8.40
N GLU A 245 6.38 -14.71 8.44
CA GLU A 245 6.46 -15.64 7.32
C GLU A 245 5.68 -16.93 7.61
N GLY A 246 5.45 -17.75 6.58
CA GLY A 246 4.72 -19.02 6.73
C GLY A 246 3.22 -18.87 6.96
N LEU A 247 2.67 -17.69 6.65
CA LEU A 247 1.24 -17.40 6.74
C LEU A 247 0.44 -18.23 5.73
N LYS A 248 -0.84 -18.44 6.04
CA LYS A 248 -1.83 -19.07 5.15
C LYS A 248 -3.15 -18.30 5.14
N ILE A 249 -3.06 -16.98 5.02
CA ILE A 249 -4.24 -16.11 4.99
C ILE A 249 -4.91 -16.29 3.64
N THR A 250 -6.13 -16.81 3.63
CA THR A 250 -6.88 -17.00 2.38
C THR A 250 -7.47 -15.68 1.92
N VAL A 251 -7.34 -15.38 0.63
CA VAL A 251 -7.93 -14.21 -0.02
C VAL A 251 -9.19 -14.67 -0.75
N THR A 252 -10.35 -14.42 -0.14
CA THR A 252 -11.68 -14.85 -0.61
C THR A 252 -12.58 -13.65 -0.80
N GLY A 253 -13.65 -13.77 -1.59
CA GLY A 253 -14.66 -12.71 -1.77
C GLY A 253 -16.03 -13.07 -1.21
N ASP A 254 -16.09 -14.01 -0.25
CA ASP A 254 -17.33 -14.59 0.28
C ASP A 254 -17.80 -13.94 1.58
#